data_AF-A0A6N8FI68-F1
#
_entry.id   AF-A0A6N8FI68-F1
#
_cell.length_a   1.000
_cell.length_b   1.000
_cell.length_c   1.000
_cell.angle_alpha   90.00
_cell.angle_beta   90.00
_cell.angle_gamma   90.00
#
_symmetry.space_group_name_H-M   'P 1'
#
loop_
_entity.id
_entity.type
_entity.pdbx_description
1 polymer ?
#
loop_
_entity_poly.entity_id
_entity_poly.type
_entity_poly.pdbx_seq_one_letter_code
_entity_poly.pdbx_strand_id
1 'polypeptide(L)' 'MSKKLPLAKHLSDSEYQLLMEVYANHNRSMGLDERKKFTLSDIVRVRRNVKERCLEVYYKSGDWWRYAADGTWY' A
#
# COMPACT_ATOMS: atom_id res chain seq x y z
N MET A 1 0.23 -15.57 13.41
CA MET A 1 -0.22 -14.83 12.20
C MET A 1 -0.43 -13.37 12.58
N SER A 2 0.31 -12.46 11.95
CA SER A 2 0.15 -11.01 12.18
C SER A 2 -1.26 -10.58 11.75
N LYS A 3 -1.97 -9.82 12.59
CA LYS A 3 -3.31 -9.32 12.26
C LYS A 3 -3.21 -8.36 11.09
N LYS A 4 -3.89 -8.66 9.97
CA LYS A 4 -4.01 -7.77 8.82
C LYS A 4 -4.78 -6.50 9.20
N LEU A 5 -4.46 -5.39 8.53
CA LEU A 5 -5.28 -4.16 8.60
C LEU A 5 -6.75 -4.50 8.25
N PRO A 6 -7.75 -3.97 8.98
CA PRO A 6 -9.16 -4.24 8.71
C PRO A 6 -9.57 -4.01 7.24
N LEU A 7 -9.08 -2.92 6.65
CA LEU A 7 -9.33 -2.54 5.25
C LEU A 7 -8.65 -3.43 4.21
N ALA A 8 -7.70 -4.27 4.63
CA ALA A 8 -6.92 -5.17 3.79
C ALA A 8 -7.16 -6.64 4.12
N LYS A 9 -8.18 -6.96 4.94
CA LYS A 9 -8.50 -8.34 5.33
C LYS A 9 -8.86 -9.24 4.15
N HIS A 10 -9.38 -8.67 3.07
CA HIS A 10 -9.73 -9.38 1.85
C HIS A 10 -8.50 -9.83 1.06
N LEU A 11 -7.32 -9.26 1.30
CA LEU A 11 -6.06 -9.63 0.63
C LEU A 11 -5.59 -11.03 1.04
N SER A 12 -4.92 -11.74 0.14
CA SER A 12 -4.16 -12.94 0.51
C SER A 12 -3.00 -12.56 1.44
N ASP A 13 -2.34 -13.55 2.04
CA ASP A 13 -1.16 -13.29 2.86
C ASP A 13 -0.01 -12.70 2.03
N SER A 14 0.18 -13.17 0.80
CA SER A 14 1.19 -12.65 -0.13
C SER A 14 0.91 -11.23 -0.60
N GLU A 15 -0.35 -10.90 -0.91
CA GLU A 15 -0.75 -9.54 -1.30
C GLU A 15 -0.62 -8.59 -0.11
N TYR A 16 -0.96 -9.04 1.11
CA TYR A 16 -0.77 -8.23 2.30
C TYR A 16 0.71 -8.01 2.59
N GLN A 17 1.55 -9.03 2.41
CA GLN A 17 3.00 -8.89 2.53
C GLN A 17 3.55 -7.89 1.50
N LEU A 18 3.11 -7.97 0.24
CA LEU A 18 3.46 -7.00 -0.80
C LEU A 18 3.07 -5.57 -0.39
N LEU A 19 1.85 -5.37 0.10
CA LEU A 19 1.40 -4.05 0.60
C LEU A 19 2.36 -3.51 1.66
N MET A 20 2.74 -4.32 2.64
CA MET A 20 3.59 -3.90 3.75
C MET A 20 5.04 -3.62 3.31
N GLU A 21 5.60 -4.46 2.43
CA GLU A 21 6.97 -4.32 1.94
C GLU A 21 7.13 -3.10 1.03
N VAL A 22 6.24 -2.94 0.05
CA VAL A 22 6.29 -1.80 -0.87
C VAL A 22 5.98 -0.50 -0.14
N TYR A 23 4.99 -0.49 0.75
CA TYR A 23 4.75 0.66 1.62
C TYR A 23 6.00 1.05 2.40
N ALA A 24 6.66 0.08 3.06
CA ALA A 24 7.82 0.38 3.88
C ALA A 24 8.99 0.94 3.06
N ASN A 25 9.24 0.39 1.87
CA ASN A 25 10.31 0.85 0.98
C ASN A 25 10.01 2.24 0.40
N HIS A 26 8.80 2.44 -0.09
CA HIS A 26 8.36 3.72 -0.63
C HIS A 26 8.38 4.81 0.44
N ASN A 27 7.87 4.52 1.64
CA ASN A 27 7.88 5.47 2.75
C ASN A 27 9.31 5.81 3.22
N ARG A 28 10.27 4.87 3.08
CA ARG A 28 11.70 5.11 3.32
C ARG A 28 12.36 6.02 2.28
N SER A 29 11.93 5.98 1.02
CA SER A 29 12.49 6.85 -0.03
C SER A 29 11.98 8.30 0.03
N MET A 30 10.88 8.55 0.73
CA MET A 30 10.29 9.88 0.89
C MET A 30 11.03 10.76 1.92
N GLY A 31 10.96 12.08 1.70
CA GLY A 31 11.30 13.08 2.72
C GLY A 31 10.31 13.08 3.90
N LEU A 32 10.72 13.67 5.03
CA LEU A 32 9.93 13.66 6.28
C LEU A 32 8.51 14.23 6.15
N ASP A 33 8.33 15.30 5.38
CA ASP A 33 7.02 15.94 5.24
C ASP A 33 6.09 15.18 4.29
N GLU A 34 6.65 14.55 3.27
CA GLU A 34 5.90 13.70 2.35
C GLU A 34 5.45 12.41 3.04
N ARG A 35 6.32 11.81 3.85
CA ARG A 35 6.00 10.63 4.67
C ARG A 35 4.74 10.81 5.52
N LYS A 36 4.50 12.01 6.05
CA LYS A 36 3.31 12.33 6.88
C LYS A 36 2.00 12.23 6.09
N LYS A 37 2.04 12.37 4.76
CA LYS A 37 0.86 12.25 3.89
C LYS A 37 0.49 10.79 3.61
N PHE A 38 1.48 9.89 3.67
CA PHE A 38 1.36 8.50 3.25
C PHE A 38 1.61 7.56 4.42
N THR A 39 0.76 7.64 5.45
CA THR A 39 0.82 6.73 6.60
C THR A 39 -0.16 5.56 6.44
N LEU A 40 0.14 4.40 7.05
CA LEU A 40 -0.77 3.24 7.05
C LEU A 40 -2.16 3.58 7.60
N SER A 41 -2.24 4.47 8.60
CA SER A 41 -3.50 4.90 9.21
C SER A 41 -4.35 5.79 8.31
N ASP A 42 -3.78 6.32 7.23
CA ASP A 42 -4.47 7.16 6.27
C ASP A 42 -4.86 6.40 5.00
N ILE A 43 -4.50 5.13 4.89
CA ILE A 43 -5.05 4.26 3.84
C ILE A 43 -6.55 4.09 4.13
N VAL A 44 -7.38 4.37 3.13
CA VAL A 44 -8.84 4.21 3.19
C VAL A 44 -9.33 3.03 2.38
N ARG A 45 -8.56 2.60 1.37
CA ARG A 45 -8.93 1.50 0.48
C ARG A 45 -7.70 0.86 -0.15
N VAL A 46 -7.72 -0.46 -0.27
CA VAL A 46 -6.77 -1.22 -1.10
C VAL A 46 -7.53 -2.06 -2.09
N ARG A 47 -7.26 -1.89 -3.38
CA ARG A 47 -7.92 -2.61 -4.48
C ARG A 47 -6.90 -3.45 -5.25
N ARG A 48 -7.30 -4.67 -5.61
CA ARG A 48 -6.54 -5.51 -6.53
C ARG A 48 -6.74 -5.02 -7.96
N ASN A 49 -5.64 -4.80 -8.67
CA ASN A 49 -5.65 -4.63 -10.11
C ASN A 49 -5.00 -5.86 -10.75
N VAL A 50 -5.83 -6.85 -11.10
CA VAL A 50 -5.37 -8.14 -11.66
C VAL A 50 -4.75 -7.94 -13.05
N LYS A 51 -5.25 -6.98 -13.82
CA LYS A 51 -4.76 -6.69 -15.18
C LYS A 51 -3.32 -6.18 -15.15
N GLU A 52 -3.01 -5.28 -14.22
CA GLU A 52 -1.68 -4.69 -14.07
C GLU A 52 -0.80 -5.41 -13.03
N ARG A 53 -1.31 -6.45 -12.37
CA ARG A 53 -0.61 -7.20 -11.31
C ARG A 53 -0.08 -6.29 -10.19
N CYS A 54 -0.93 -5.39 -9.70
CA CYS A 54 -0.58 -4.44 -8.66
C CYS A 54 -1.72 -4.24 -7.65
N LEU A 55 -1.40 -3.58 -6.53
CA LEU A 55 -2.36 -3.10 -5.54
C LEU A 55 -2.50 -1.58 -5.69
N GLU A 56 -3.73 -1.11 -5.86
CA GLU A 56 -4.06 0.32 -5.81
C GLU A 56 -4.36 0.70 -4.36
N VAL A 57 -3.55 1.59 -3.79
CA VAL A 57 -3.59 2.01 -2.39
C VAL A 57 -4.03 3.46 -2.33
N TYR A 58 -5.22 3.70 -1.79
CA TYR A 58 -5.84 5.02 -1.72
C TYR A 58 -5.74 5.61 -0.31
N TYR A 59 -5.39 6.89 -0.23
CA TYR A 59 -5.21 7.63 1.01
C TYR A 59 -6.35 8.63 1.24
N LYS A 60 -6.54 9.06 2.50
CA LYS A 60 -7.55 10.08 2.88
C LYS A 60 -7.40 11.40 2.12
N SER A 61 -6.19 11.76 1.68
CA SER A 61 -5.94 12.97 0.90
C SER A 61 -6.58 12.95 -0.49
N GLY A 62 -6.99 11.77 -0.97
CA GLY A 62 -7.40 11.54 -2.36
C GLY A 62 -6.26 11.04 -3.25
N ASP A 63 -5.01 11.11 -2.76
CA ASP A 63 -3.85 10.54 -3.43
C ASP A 63 -3.91 9.01 -3.39
N TRP A 64 -3.28 8.39 -4.38
CA TRP A 64 -3.17 6.94 -4.44
C TRP A 64 -1.88 6.53 -5.15
N TRP A 65 -1.45 5.31 -4.87
CA TRP A 65 -0.27 4.69 -5.46
C TRP A 65 -0.59 3.29 -5.96
N ARG A 66 0.08 2.84 -7.02
CA ARG A 66 0.12 1.43 -7.43
C ARG A 66 1.35 0.78 -6.85
N TYR A 67 1.17 -0.32 -6.13
CA TYR A 67 2.25 -1.17 -5.66
C TYR A 67 2.32 -2.42 -6.52
N ALA A 68 3.32 -2.48 -7.40
CA ALA A 68 3.51 -3.58 -8.33
C ALA A 68 4.11 -4.80 -7.63
N ALA A 69 3.84 -5.99 -8.17
CA ALA A 69 4.33 -7.25 -7.61
C ALA A 69 5.86 -7.40 -7.57
N ASP A 70 6.60 -6.58 -8.32
CA ASP A 70 8.07 -6.54 -8.32
C ASP A 70 8.66 -5.64 -7.21
N GLY A 71 7.80 -5.01 -6.41
CA GLY A 71 8.20 -4.16 -5.31
C GLY A 71 8.27 -2.67 -5.64
N THR A 72 7.97 -2.28 -6.89
CA THR A 72 7.97 -0.88 -7.34
C THR A 72 6.66 -0.16 -7.06
N TRP A 73 6.68 1.17 -7.11
CA TRP A 73 5.51 2.03 -6.95
C TRP A 73 5.44 3.13 -8.02
N TYR A 74 4.22 3.52 -8.42
CA TYR A 74 3.95 4.61 -9.37
C TYR A 74 2.51 5.14 -9.25
#